data_AF-A0A1F8DL92-F1
#
_entry.id   AF-A0A1F8DL92-F1
#
_cell.length_a   1.000
_cell.length_b   1.000
_cell.length_c   1.000
_cell.angle_alpha   90.00
_cell.angle_beta   90.00
_cell.angle_gamma   90.00
#
_symmetry.space_group_name_H-M   'P 1'
#
loop_
_entity.id
_entity.type
_entity.pdbx_description
1 polymer ?
#
loop_
_entity_poly.entity_id
_entity_poly.type
_entity_poly.pdbx_seq_one_letter_code
_entity_poly.pdbx_strand_id
1 'polypeptide(L)'
;MENIQTQTKLIGPKDVFLEFWLFGTLYLSAVFVVTLFFQYINYFFEDLANPYSFSQSTVRWTVAILIAVLPTHIFVLRLREKDYLAIPEKREARLRKWLTYLTLFIASITCVVDFATLVFYFLDGEISVRFILKVLAVATVAGGVLWYYLTDLRRTIPETPKSAKLIRIIAVVAVIAVIAGAFFISGSPFAARDQKIDSQRESDLQGIQSQIIYHWQKKGVLPTSLSELTDSISGYKAPNDPETGVPYEYKITDDLNFELCATFSTEISKDNGIGRYPMQNDSYLWDHGKGKTCFERSIDPQLYSSDNNLKTVPIFR
;
A
#
# COMPACT_ATOMS: atom_id res chain seq x y z
N MET A 1 -18.25 -47.38 -13.31
CA MET A 1 -19.00 -46.73 -12.19
C MET A 1 -18.53 -47.21 -10.82
N GLU A 2 -17.97 -48.42 -10.71
CA GLU A 2 -17.41 -48.99 -9.47
C GLU A 2 -16.26 -48.16 -8.86
N ASN A 3 -15.38 -47.59 -9.69
CA ASN A 3 -14.25 -46.75 -9.24
C ASN A 3 -14.66 -45.37 -8.66
N ILE A 4 -15.90 -44.91 -8.90
CA ILE A 4 -16.40 -43.63 -8.37
C ILE A 4 -16.89 -43.82 -6.93
N GLN A 5 -17.45 -44.99 -6.60
CA GLN A 5 -18.00 -45.29 -5.26
C GLN A 5 -16.91 -45.65 -4.23
N THR A 6 -15.78 -46.21 -4.65
CA THR A 6 -14.64 -46.47 -3.76
C THR A 6 -13.90 -45.19 -3.37
N GLN A 7 -13.76 -44.22 -4.28
CA GLN A 7 -13.11 -42.94 -3.97
C GLN A 7 -13.94 -42.04 -3.03
N THR A 8 -15.28 -42.07 -3.12
CA THR A 8 -16.15 -41.32 -2.19
C THR A 8 -16.07 -41.80 -0.75
N LYS A 9 -15.62 -43.03 -0.49
CA LYS A 9 -15.42 -43.56 0.87
C LYS A 9 -14.10 -43.09 1.52
N LEU A 10 -13.15 -42.58 0.73
CA LEU A 10 -11.81 -42.18 1.16
C LEU A 10 -11.62 -40.66 1.32
N ILE A 11 -12.49 -39.83 0.70
CA ILE A 11 -12.37 -38.36 0.70
C ILE A 11 -13.51 -37.78 1.55
N GLY A 12 -13.17 -37.26 2.73
CA GLY A 12 -14.13 -36.58 3.61
C GLY A 12 -14.23 -35.07 3.33
N PRO A 13 -15.22 -34.38 3.93
CA PRO A 13 -15.35 -32.91 3.83
C PRO A 13 -14.07 -32.15 4.24
N LYS A 14 -13.34 -32.67 5.22
CA LYS A 14 -12.02 -32.14 5.65
C LYS A 14 -11.02 -32.15 4.49
N ASP A 15 -10.92 -33.24 3.74
CA ASP A 15 -9.95 -33.38 2.64
C ASP A 15 -10.28 -32.39 1.52
N VAL A 16 -11.57 -32.23 1.20
CA VAL A 16 -12.05 -31.23 0.24
C VAL A 16 -11.65 -29.82 0.66
N PHE A 17 -11.90 -29.46 1.92
CA PHE A 17 -11.53 -28.15 2.46
C PHE A 17 -10.02 -27.89 2.38
N LEU A 18 -9.18 -28.87 2.75
CA LEU A 18 -7.71 -28.73 2.68
C LEU A 18 -7.18 -28.64 1.25
N GLU A 19 -7.87 -29.27 0.28
CA GLU A 19 -7.55 -29.11 -1.14
C GLU A 19 -7.87 -27.70 -1.62
N PHE A 20 -9.10 -27.23 -1.43
CA PHE A 20 -9.49 -25.87 -1.82
C PHE A 20 -8.65 -24.80 -1.12
N TRP A 21 -8.36 -24.95 0.16
CA TRP A 21 -7.53 -24.00 0.89
C TRP A 21 -6.11 -23.91 0.31
N LEU A 22 -5.50 -25.05 -0.06
CA LEU A 22 -4.14 -25.02 -0.60
C LEU A 22 -4.09 -24.33 -1.96
N PHE A 23 -5.00 -24.67 -2.88
CA PHE A 23 -5.05 -24.04 -4.20
C PHE A 23 -5.49 -22.57 -4.11
N GLY A 24 -6.42 -22.25 -3.21
CA GLY A 24 -6.84 -20.88 -2.94
C GLY A 24 -5.69 -20.01 -2.41
N THR A 25 -4.95 -20.50 -1.41
CA THR A 25 -3.78 -19.77 -0.88
C THR A 25 -2.63 -19.67 -1.89
N LEU A 26 -2.47 -20.66 -2.78
CA LEU A 26 -1.53 -20.57 -3.91
C LEU A 26 -1.92 -19.42 -4.84
N TYR A 27 -3.17 -19.38 -5.33
CA TYR A 27 -3.61 -18.33 -6.25
C TYR A 27 -3.55 -16.96 -5.61
N LEU A 28 -3.97 -16.86 -4.35
CA LEU A 28 -3.89 -15.61 -3.59
C LEU A 28 -2.44 -15.14 -3.46
N SER A 29 -1.52 -16.04 -3.12
CA SER A 29 -0.08 -15.72 -3.06
C SER A 29 0.46 -15.28 -4.40
N ALA A 30 0.14 -15.97 -5.49
CA ALA A 30 0.61 -15.63 -6.83
C ALA A 30 0.17 -14.22 -7.25
N VAL A 31 -1.12 -13.90 -7.06
CA VAL A 31 -1.67 -12.57 -7.36
C VAL A 31 -0.97 -11.49 -6.55
N PHE A 32 -0.83 -11.69 -5.22
CA PHE A 32 -0.23 -10.66 -4.37
C PHE A 32 1.28 -10.53 -4.53
N VAL A 33 2.00 -11.60 -4.89
CA VAL A 33 3.43 -11.51 -5.28
C VAL A 33 3.60 -10.71 -6.56
N VAL A 34 2.77 -10.95 -7.60
CA VAL A 34 2.80 -10.15 -8.84
C VAL A 34 2.48 -8.69 -8.54
N THR A 35 1.44 -8.42 -7.74
CA THR A 35 1.10 -7.05 -7.31
C THR A 35 2.27 -6.37 -6.60
N LEU A 36 2.99 -7.10 -5.73
CA LEU A 36 4.15 -6.55 -5.02
C LEU A 36 5.30 -6.25 -5.98
N PHE A 37 5.58 -7.12 -6.95
CA PHE A 37 6.55 -6.83 -8.01
C PHE A 37 6.17 -5.60 -8.81
N PHE A 38 4.89 -5.41 -9.14
CA PHE A 38 4.43 -4.21 -9.84
C PHE A 38 4.69 -2.95 -9.03
N GLN A 39 4.49 -2.99 -7.71
CA GLN A 39 4.81 -1.87 -6.84
C GLN A 39 6.32 -1.60 -6.76
N TYR A 40 7.16 -2.63 -6.75
CA TYR A 40 8.62 -2.43 -6.82
C TYR A 40 9.04 -1.79 -8.13
N ILE A 41 8.48 -2.26 -9.25
CA ILE A 41 8.75 -1.68 -10.56
C ILE A 41 8.30 -0.22 -10.60
N ASN A 42 7.12 0.10 -10.08
CA ASN A 42 6.62 1.48 -10.05
C ASN A 42 7.41 2.39 -9.09
N TYR A 43 8.08 1.82 -8.09
CA TYR A 43 8.94 2.57 -7.17
C TYR A 43 10.31 2.86 -7.77
N PHE A 44 10.98 1.85 -8.35
CA PHE A 44 12.33 2.00 -8.91
C PHE A 44 12.36 2.69 -10.28
N PHE A 45 11.25 2.63 -11.01
CA PHE A 45 11.07 3.34 -12.26
C PHE A 45 9.85 4.23 -12.04
N GLU A 46 9.98 5.57 -12.06
CA GLU A 46 8.89 6.55 -11.86
C GLU A 46 8.33 7.14 -13.17
N ASP A 47 7.01 7.14 -13.37
CA ASP A 47 6.39 7.49 -14.66
C ASP A 47 5.97 8.94 -14.62
N LEU A 48 6.64 9.79 -15.39
CA LEU A 48 6.29 11.21 -15.47
C LEU A 48 4.87 11.41 -16.02
N ALA A 49 4.36 10.49 -16.84
CA ALA A 49 3.00 10.56 -17.37
C ALA A 49 1.96 9.99 -16.38
N ASN A 50 2.38 9.15 -15.42
CA ASN A 50 1.50 8.57 -14.41
C ASN A 50 2.18 8.47 -13.02
N PRO A 51 2.28 9.60 -12.30
CA PRO A 51 2.98 9.67 -11.02
C PRO A 51 2.28 8.95 -9.86
N TYR A 52 1.01 8.55 -10.05
CA TYR A 52 0.23 7.80 -9.05
C TYR A 52 0.33 6.28 -9.22
N SER A 53 1.30 5.82 -10.02
CA SER A 53 1.49 4.39 -10.29
C SER A 53 1.99 3.60 -9.06
N PHE A 54 2.79 4.21 -8.18
CA PHE A 54 3.19 3.61 -6.91
C PHE A 54 2.18 3.95 -5.80
N SER A 55 1.81 2.95 -5.01
CA SER A 55 0.85 3.08 -3.91
C SER A 55 1.36 2.37 -2.65
N GLN A 56 1.76 3.16 -1.65
CA GLN A 56 2.22 2.65 -0.37
C GLN A 56 1.11 1.89 0.38
N SER A 57 -0.15 2.28 0.22
CA SER A 57 -1.29 1.55 0.80
C SER A 57 -1.46 0.18 0.15
N THR A 58 -1.25 0.07 -1.16
CA THR A 58 -1.27 -1.20 -1.90
C THR A 58 -0.14 -2.12 -1.45
N VAL A 59 1.07 -1.58 -1.25
CA VAL A 59 2.20 -2.35 -0.69
C VAL A 59 1.84 -2.91 0.69
N ARG A 60 1.31 -2.07 1.59
CA ARG A 60 0.93 -2.47 2.96
C ARG A 60 -0.13 -3.57 2.97
N TRP A 61 -1.19 -3.42 2.17
CA TRP A 61 -2.23 -4.44 2.03
C TRP A 61 -1.69 -5.76 1.47
N THR A 62 -0.84 -5.66 0.45
CA THR A 62 -0.21 -6.82 -0.19
C THR A 62 0.65 -7.60 0.80
N VAL A 63 1.50 -6.89 1.56
CA VAL A 63 2.34 -7.49 2.60
C VAL A 63 1.50 -8.12 3.70
N ALA A 64 0.44 -7.45 4.17
CA ALA A 64 -0.44 -7.99 5.20
C ALA A 64 -1.08 -9.31 4.77
N ILE A 65 -1.57 -9.39 3.53
CA ILE A 65 -2.17 -10.61 2.99
C ILE A 65 -1.11 -11.71 2.84
N LEU A 66 0.08 -11.41 2.30
CA LEU A 66 1.13 -12.41 2.16
C LEU A 66 1.62 -12.97 3.51
N ILE A 67 1.75 -12.11 4.53
CA ILE A 67 2.08 -12.51 5.91
C ILE A 67 1.00 -13.41 6.52
N ALA A 68 -0.29 -13.17 6.22
CA ALA A 68 -1.37 -14.01 6.69
C ALA A 68 -1.49 -15.35 5.92
N VAL A 69 -1.25 -15.32 4.61
CA VAL A 69 -1.41 -16.48 3.72
C VAL A 69 -0.28 -17.49 3.88
N LEU A 70 0.98 -17.03 3.98
CA LEU A 70 2.14 -17.92 4.07
C LEU A 70 2.07 -18.94 5.23
N PRO A 71 1.78 -18.57 6.50
CA PRO A 71 1.71 -19.53 7.59
C PRO A 71 0.54 -20.51 7.42
N THR A 72 -0.60 -20.05 6.91
CA THR A 72 -1.77 -20.93 6.68
C THR A 72 -1.51 -21.92 5.55
N HIS A 73 -0.82 -21.51 4.49
CA HIS A 73 -0.40 -22.37 3.39
C HIS A 73 0.56 -23.46 3.88
N ILE A 74 1.60 -23.09 4.64
CA ILE A 74 2.58 -24.04 5.20
C ILE A 74 1.90 -25.01 6.18
N PHE A 75 0.98 -24.51 7.01
CA PHE A 75 0.24 -25.34 7.97
C PHE A 75 -0.59 -26.41 7.25
N VAL A 76 -1.38 -26.02 6.24
CA VAL A 76 -2.21 -26.96 5.45
C VAL A 76 -1.35 -27.93 4.63
N LEU A 77 -0.22 -27.47 4.08
CA LEU A 77 0.75 -28.37 3.45
C LEU A 77 1.22 -29.47 4.39
N ARG A 78 1.54 -29.13 5.65
CA ARG A 78 2.00 -30.12 6.65
C ARG A 78 0.90 -31.09 7.06
N LEU A 79 -0.33 -30.62 7.23
CA LEU A 79 -1.47 -31.50 7.55
C LEU A 79 -1.69 -32.53 6.45
N ARG A 80 -1.65 -32.08 5.19
CA ARG A 80 -1.83 -32.92 4.02
C ARG A 80 -0.67 -33.92 3.84
N GLU A 81 0.57 -33.49 4.03
CA GLU A 81 1.73 -34.37 3.91
C GLU A 81 1.67 -35.52 4.92
N LYS A 82 1.23 -35.25 6.15
CA LYS A 82 0.95 -36.31 7.14
C LYS A 82 -0.15 -37.26 6.67
N ASP A 83 -1.26 -36.72 6.15
CA ASP A 83 -2.40 -37.53 5.69
C ASP A 83 -2.01 -38.42 4.48
N TYR A 84 -1.12 -37.95 3.59
CA TYR A 84 -0.62 -38.74 2.45
C TYR A 84 0.37 -39.84 2.84
N LEU A 85 1.20 -39.61 3.86
CA LEU A 85 2.09 -40.64 4.38
C LEU A 85 1.29 -41.76 5.07
N ALA A 86 0.16 -41.43 5.70
CA ALA A 86 -0.73 -42.41 6.33
C ALA A 86 -1.59 -43.16 5.31
N ILE A 87 -2.11 -42.49 4.28
CA ILE A 87 -2.98 -43.09 3.25
C ILE A 87 -2.55 -42.59 1.86
N PRO A 88 -1.67 -43.32 1.16
CA PRO A 88 -1.14 -42.92 -0.15
C PRO A 88 -2.21 -42.71 -1.22
N GLU A 89 -3.32 -43.45 -1.15
CA GLU A 89 -4.45 -43.36 -2.09
C GLU A 89 -5.13 -41.98 -2.10
N LYS A 90 -5.01 -41.18 -1.03
CA LYS A 90 -5.54 -39.80 -1.01
C LYS A 90 -4.80 -38.86 -1.97
N ARG A 91 -3.56 -39.17 -2.36
CA ARG A 91 -2.80 -38.38 -3.35
C ARG A 91 -3.38 -38.51 -4.76
N GLU A 92 -4.03 -39.64 -5.03
CA GLU A 92 -4.67 -40.02 -6.29
C GLU A 92 -6.10 -39.47 -6.42
N ALA A 93 -6.59 -38.75 -5.40
CA ALA A 93 -7.93 -38.20 -5.34
C ALA A 93 -8.28 -37.40 -6.61
N ARG A 94 -9.44 -37.71 -7.20
CA ARG A 94 -9.96 -37.05 -8.41
C ARG A 94 -10.01 -35.53 -8.28
N LEU A 95 -10.38 -35.02 -7.10
CA LEU A 95 -10.46 -33.58 -6.82
C LEU A 95 -9.09 -32.89 -6.99
N ARG A 96 -8.03 -33.45 -6.39
CA ARG A 96 -6.68 -32.89 -6.50
C ARG A 96 -6.17 -32.89 -7.94
N LYS A 97 -6.37 -34.00 -8.67
CA LYS A 97 -6.01 -34.08 -10.09
C LYS A 97 -6.75 -33.00 -10.89
N TRP A 98 -8.05 -32.87 -10.68
CA TRP A 98 -8.86 -31.83 -11.34
C TRP A 98 -8.37 -30.41 -11.04
N LEU A 99 -8.13 -30.07 -9.76
CA LEU A 99 -7.59 -28.76 -9.36
C LEU A 99 -6.20 -28.49 -9.94
N THR A 100 -5.36 -29.53 -10.06
CA THR A 100 -4.04 -29.43 -10.68
C THR A 100 -4.14 -29.13 -12.17
N TYR A 101 -4.98 -29.85 -12.91
CA TYR A 101 -5.22 -29.57 -14.33
C TYR A 101 -5.86 -28.19 -14.54
N LEU A 102 -6.78 -27.78 -13.66
CA LEU A 102 -7.34 -26.43 -13.67
C LEU A 102 -6.25 -25.37 -13.46
N THR A 103 -5.34 -25.58 -12.50
CA THR A 103 -4.20 -24.68 -12.24
C THR A 103 -3.31 -24.55 -13.47
N LEU A 104 -2.99 -25.68 -14.11
CA LEU A 104 -2.17 -25.70 -15.33
C LEU A 104 -2.85 -24.97 -16.49
N PHE A 105 -4.17 -25.15 -16.64
CA PHE A 105 -4.96 -24.45 -17.66
C PHE A 105 -4.94 -22.94 -17.43
N ILE A 106 -5.22 -22.50 -16.20
CA ILE A 106 -5.20 -21.07 -15.83
C ILE A 106 -3.80 -20.48 -16.06
N ALA A 107 -2.75 -21.13 -15.56
CA ALA A 107 -1.37 -20.66 -15.73
C ALA A 107 -0.97 -20.57 -17.20
N SER A 108 -1.39 -21.53 -18.03
CA SER A 108 -1.12 -21.53 -19.47
C SER A 108 -1.82 -20.37 -20.18
N ILE A 109 -3.10 -20.13 -19.86
CA ILE A 109 -3.84 -18.97 -20.40
C ILE A 109 -3.18 -17.67 -19.96
N THR A 110 -2.79 -17.55 -18.70
CA THR A 110 -2.09 -16.35 -18.20
C THR A 110 -0.83 -16.08 -19.00
N CYS A 111 0.01 -17.08 -19.28
CA CYS A 111 1.20 -16.91 -20.13
C CYS A 111 0.86 -16.46 -21.56
N VAL A 112 -0.22 -17.00 -22.15
CA VAL A 112 -0.66 -16.61 -23.50
C VAL A 112 -1.14 -15.16 -23.52
N VAL A 113 -1.96 -14.76 -22.55
CA VAL A 113 -2.47 -13.39 -22.43
C VAL A 113 -1.33 -12.41 -22.16
N ASP A 114 -0.39 -12.76 -21.29
CA ASP A 114 0.79 -11.96 -20.97
C ASP A 114 1.69 -11.74 -22.20
N PHE A 115 1.93 -12.80 -22.99
CA PHE A 115 2.66 -12.69 -24.25
C PHE A 115 1.90 -11.88 -25.30
N ALA A 116 0.58 -12.06 -25.42
CA ALA A 116 -0.24 -11.26 -26.34
C ALA A 116 -0.21 -9.77 -25.96
N THR A 117 -0.24 -9.46 -24.66
CA THR A 117 -0.13 -8.10 -24.13
C THR A 117 1.24 -7.50 -24.50
N LEU A 118 2.32 -8.26 -24.31
CA LEU A 118 3.67 -7.84 -24.72
C LEU A 118 3.74 -7.49 -26.21
N VAL A 119 3.19 -8.35 -27.08
CA VAL A 119 3.17 -8.13 -28.53
C VAL A 119 2.30 -6.92 -28.90
N PHE A 120 1.14 -6.75 -28.27
CA PHE A 120 0.25 -5.61 -28.52
C PHE A 120 0.96 -4.28 -28.28
N TYR A 121 1.52 -4.09 -27.07
CA TYR A 121 2.26 -2.86 -26.74
C TYR A 121 3.58 -2.71 -27.51
N PHE A 122 4.20 -3.82 -27.95
CA PHE A 122 5.33 -3.79 -28.89
C PHE A 122 4.92 -3.15 -30.23
N LEU A 123 3.78 -3.57 -30.78
CA LEU A 123 3.29 -3.10 -32.07
C LEU A 123 2.80 -1.64 -32.01
N ASP A 124 2.25 -1.21 -30.87
CA ASP A 124 1.85 0.18 -30.64
C ASP A 124 3.05 1.12 -30.40
N GLY A 125 4.26 0.58 -30.24
CA GLY A 125 5.48 1.38 -29.98
C GLY A 125 5.60 1.91 -28.56
N GLU A 126 4.75 1.47 -27.63
CA GLU A 126 4.64 1.95 -26.24
C GLU A 126 5.45 1.11 -25.24
N ILE A 127 6.56 0.50 -25.68
CA ILE A 127 7.38 -0.32 -24.78
C ILE A 127 8.18 0.55 -23.83
N SER A 128 7.80 0.49 -22.56
CA SER A 128 8.62 1.01 -21.45
C SER A 128 9.37 -0.12 -20.74
N VAL A 129 10.48 0.23 -20.07
CA VAL A 129 11.22 -0.71 -19.20
C VAL A 129 10.30 -1.30 -18.12
N ARG A 130 9.40 -0.49 -17.55
CA ARG A 130 8.41 -0.95 -16.56
C ARG A 130 7.52 -2.04 -17.13
N PHE A 131 7.03 -1.83 -18.35
CA PHE A 131 6.11 -2.74 -19.00
C PHE A 131 6.78 -4.10 -19.19
N ILE A 132 8.00 -4.12 -19.73
CA ILE A 132 8.80 -5.35 -19.87
C ILE A 132 8.98 -6.04 -18.51
N LEU A 133 9.35 -5.29 -17.47
CA LEU A 133 9.55 -5.87 -16.13
C LEU A 133 8.24 -6.44 -15.54
N LYS A 134 7.10 -5.82 -15.80
CA LYS A 134 5.78 -6.31 -15.33
C LYS A 134 5.40 -7.61 -16.04
N VAL A 135 5.58 -7.66 -17.37
CA VAL A 135 5.40 -8.89 -18.15
C VAL A 135 6.33 -10.00 -17.62
N LEU A 136 7.61 -9.71 -17.43
CA LEU A 136 8.57 -10.68 -16.88
C LEU A 136 8.18 -11.16 -15.47
N ALA A 137 7.62 -10.29 -14.63
CA ALA A 137 7.14 -10.67 -13.31
C ALA A 137 5.96 -11.66 -13.40
N VAL A 138 4.99 -11.40 -14.27
CA VAL A 138 3.86 -12.31 -14.53
C VAL A 138 4.36 -13.65 -15.10
N ALA A 139 5.19 -13.61 -16.14
CA ALA A 139 5.77 -14.79 -16.76
C ALA A 139 6.58 -15.64 -15.77
N THR A 140 7.35 -15.02 -14.86
CA THR A 140 8.13 -15.74 -13.84
C THR A 140 7.23 -16.45 -12.85
N VAL A 141 6.18 -15.79 -12.35
CA VAL A 141 5.26 -16.38 -11.36
C VAL A 141 4.40 -17.48 -12.02
N ALA A 142 3.76 -17.18 -13.16
CA ALA A 142 2.92 -18.13 -13.88
C ALA A 142 3.74 -19.32 -14.40
N GLY A 143 4.91 -19.06 -14.99
CA GLY A 143 5.84 -20.08 -15.45
C GLY A 143 6.38 -20.96 -14.33
N GLY A 144 6.69 -20.38 -13.16
CA GLY A 144 7.09 -21.12 -11.97
C GLY A 144 6.00 -22.05 -11.45
N VAL A 145 4.74 -21.58 -11.39
CA VAL A 145 3.58 -22.41 -11.02
C VAL A 145 3.38 -23.54 -12.02
N LEU A 146 3.39 -23.23 -13.32
CA LEU A 146 3.23 -24.21 -14.40
C LEU A 146 4.33 -25.27 -14.34
N TRP A 147 5.59 -24.85 -14.22
CA TRP A 147 6.74 -25.75 -14.10
C TRP A 147 6.65 -26.66 -12.87
N TYR A 148 6.27 -26.11 -11.72
CA TYR A 148 6.12 -26.87 -10.48
C TYR A 148 5.05 -27.97 -10.62
N TYR A 149 3.86 -27.62 -11.12
CA TYR A 149 2.75 -28.58 -11.23
C TYR A 149 2.93 -29.58 -12.38
N LEU A 150 3.57 -29.21 -13.50
CA LEU A 150 3.97 -30.18 -14.52
C LEU A 150 4.97 -31.19 -13.98
N THR A 151 5.95 -30.71 -13.19
CA THR A 151 6.93 -31.59 -12.55
C THR A 151 6.24 -32.50 -11.53
N ASP A 152 5.27 -31.99 -10.77
CA ASP A 152 4.51 -32.80 -9.82
C ASP A 152 3.68 -33.90 -10.49
N LEU A 153 3.04 -33.61 -11.64
CA LEU A 153 2.32 -34.62 -12.44
C LEU A 153 3.25 -35.71 -13.00
N ARG A 154 4.50 -35.38 -13.30
CA ARG A 154 5.50 -36.33 -13.81
C ARG A 154 6.12 -37.21 -12.72
N ARG A 155 5.93 -36.90 -11.43
CA ARG A 155 6.52 -37.66 -10.31
C ARG A 155 5.71 -38.91 -10.01
N THR A 156 6.26 -40.07 -10.35
CA THR A 156 5.68 -41.40 -10.12
C THR A 156 5.96 -41.98 -8.72
N ILE A 157 6.98 -41.50 -8.01
CA ILE A 157 7.38 -42.03 -6.69
C ILE A 157 6.83 -41.12 -5.56
N PRO A 158 6.25 -41.68 -4.48
CA PRO A 158 5.66 -40.92 -3.37
C PRO A 158 6.66 -40.35 -2.36
N GLU A 159 7.94 -40.72 -2.42
CA GLU A 159 8.95 -40.11 -1.54
C GLU A 159 9.19 -38.65 -1.94
N THR A 160 9.37 -37.78 -0.95
CA THR A 160 9.87 -36.42 -1.18
C THR A 160 11.38 -36.50 -1.38
N PRO A 161 11.91 -36.47 -2.62
CA PRO A 161 13.35 -36.44 -2.80
C PRO A 161 13.90 -35.22 -2.07
N LYS A 162 15.15 -35.28 -1.57
CA LYS A 162 15.80 -34.15 -0.89
C LYS A 162 15.70 -32.85 -1.71
N SER A 163 15.66 -32.94 -3.04
CA SER A 163 15.44 -31.84 -3.97
C SER A 163 14.06 -31.17 -3.84
N ALA A 164 12.98 -31.91 -3.53
CA ALA A 164 11.65 -31.34 -3.32
C ALA A 164 11.56 -30.55 -2.00
N LYS A 165 12.23 -31.02 -0.94
CA LYS A 165 12.33 -30.28 0.33
C LYS A 165 13.11 -28.97 0.14
N LEU A 166 14.21 -29.02 -0.62
CA LEU A 166 15.01 -27.85 -0.95
C LEU A 166 14.20 -26.81 -1.73
N ILE A 167 13.46 -27.23 -2.77
CA ILE A 167 12.60 -26.32 -3.56
C ILE A 167 11.54 -25.63 -2.68
N ARG A 168 10.92 -26.35 -1.74
CA ARG A 168 9.97 -25.75 -0.79
C ARG A 168 10.63 -24.70 0.10
N ILE A 169 11.83 -24.98 0.62
CA ILE A 169 12.58 -24.01 1.44
C ILE A 169 12.93 -22.77 0.62
N ILE A 170 13.43 -22.96 -0.60
CA ILE A 170 13.77 -21.85 -1.52
C ILE A 170 12.52 -21.00 -1.79
N ALA A 171 11.37 -21.61 -2.07
CA ALA A 171 10.13 -20.88 -2.31
C ALA A 171 9.70 -20.06 -1.08
N VAL A 172 9.76 -20.63 0.13
CA VAL A 172 9.44 -19.91 1.37
C VAL A 172 10.40 -18.76 1.62
N VAL A 173 11.72 -18.99 1.47
CA VAL A 173 12.75 -17.95 1.64
C VAL A 173 12.58 -16.85 0.60
N ALA A 174 12.27 -17.19 -0.65
CA ALA A 174 12.02 -16.22 -1.71
C ALA A 174 10.81 -15.32 -1.38
N VAL A 175 9.70 -15.89 -0.91
CA VAL A 175 8.53 -15.11 -0.48
C VAL A 175 8.87 -14.21 0.71
N ILE A 176 9.61 -14.71 1.70
CA ILE A 176 10.05 -13.90 2.85
C ILE A 176 10.97 -12.76 2.39
N ALA A 177 11.89 -13.00 1.47
CA ALA A 177 12.78 -11.98 0.93
C ALA A 177 12.00 -10.90 0.16
N VAL A 178 11.01 -11.32 -0.65
CA VAL A 178 10.09 -10.40 -1.34
C VAL A 178 9.32 -9.58 -0.32
N ILE A 179 8.78 -10.16 0.75
CA ILE A 179 8.08 -9.41 1.82
C ILE A 179 9.05 -8.45 2.55
N ALA A 180 10.27 -8.88 2.84
CA ALA A 180 11.27 -8.06 3.53
C ALA A 180 11.66 -6.82 2.70
N GLY A 181 11.81 -6.98 1.38
CA GLY A 181 12.03 -5.86 0.46
C GLY A 181 10.92 -4.80 0.50
N ALA A 182 9.70 -5.17 0.90
CA ALA A 182 8.58 -4.23 0.94
C ALA A 182 8.76 -3.21 2.05
N PHE A 183 9.32 -3.63 3.20
CA PHE A 183 9.62 -2.75 4.31
C PHE A 183 10.74 -1.75 3.99
N PHE A 184 11.64 -2.09 3.07
CA PHE A 184 12.65 -1.15 2.58
C PHE A 184 12.01 0.02 1.83
N ILE A 185 10.99 -0.27 1.01
CA ILE A 185 10.30 0.73 0.18
C ILE A 185 9.19 1.46 0.94
N SER A 186 8.43 0.75 1.79
CA SER A 186 7.30 1.33 2.52
C SER A 186 7.68 2.01 3.83
N GLY A 187 8.94 1.89 4.27
CA GLY A 187 9.37 2.28 5.61
C GLY A 187 8.80 1.37 6.70
N SER A 188 9.18 1.66 7.95
CA SER A 188 8.72 0.90 9.13
C SER A 188 7.32 1.35 9.59
N PRO A 189 6.57 0.48 10.31
CA PRO A 189 5.29 0.87 10.91
C PRO A 189 5.39 2.07 11.86
N PHE A 190 6.52 2.22 12.55
CA PHE A 190 6.76 3.35 13.45
C PHE A 190 6.93 4.66 12.67
N ALA A 191 7.75 4.65 11.62
CA ALA A 191 7.89 5.81 10.74
C ALA A 191 6.54 6.19 10.08
N ALA A 192 5.73 5.20 9.72
CA ALA A 192 4.39 5.45 9.17
C ALA A 192 3.42 6.08 10.19
N ARG A 193 3.56 5.78 11.48
CA ARG A 193 2.80 6.42 12.55
C ARG A 193 3.27 7.86 12.74
N ASP A 194 4.58 8.08 12.77
CA ASP A 194 5.18 9.39 12.93
C ASP A 194 4.76 10.33 11.80
N GLN A 195 4.76 9.85 10.54
CA GLN A 195 4.26 10.61 9.39
C GLN A 195 2.78 10.99 9.51
N LYS A 196 1.93 10.12 10.07
CA LYS A 196 0.51 10.42 10.27
C LYS A 196 0.31 11.46 11.38
N ILE A 197 1.10 11.37 12.45
CA ILE A 197 1.08 12.35 13.54
C ILE A 197 1.53 13.72 13.00
N ASP A 198 2.62 13.76 12.22
CA ASP A 198 3.11 14.99 11.59
C ASP A 198 2.09 15.57 10.60
N SER A 199 1.45 14.74 9.78
CA SER A 199 0.36 15.19 8.90
C SER A 199 -0.86 15.73 9.66
N GLN A 200 -1.16 15.18 10.85
CA GLN A 200 -2.21 15.71 11.72
C GLN A 200 -1.79 17.06 12.31
N ARG A 201 -0.53 17.18 12.77
CA ARG A 201 0.04 18.46 13.24
C ARG A 201 -0.05 19.54 12.16
N GLU A 202 0.31 19.21 10.92
CA GLU A 202 0.18 20.13 9.78
C GLU A 202 -1.28 20.59 9.59
N SER A 203 -2.23 19.65 9.58
CA SER A 203 -3.67 19.96 9.47
C SER A 203 -4.18 20.81 10.63
N ASP A 204 -3.70 20.56 11.84
CA ASP A 204 -4.07 21.30 13.04
C ASP A 204 -3.57 22.75 12.96
N LEU A 205 -2.30 22.95 12.57
CA LEU A 205 -1.70 24.27 12.40
C LEU A 205 -2.39 25.07 11.29
N GLN A 206 -2.75 24.43 10.17
CA GLN A 206 -3.56 25.05 9.11
C GLN A 206 -4.93 25.50 9.61
N GLY A 207 -5.59 24.64 10.42
CA GLY A 207 -6.85 24.97 11.07
C GLY A 207 -6.73 26.15 12.03
N ILE A 208 -5.70 26.16 12.88
CA ILE A 208 -5.42 27.25 13.82
C ILE A 208 -5.13 28.55 13.07
N GLN A 209 -4.27 28.52 12.06
CA GLN A 209 -3.96 29.68 11.23
C GLN A 209 -5.23 30.29 10.62
N SER A 210 -6.11 29.44 10.08
CA SER A 210 -7.37 29.88 9.47
C SER A 210 -8.26 30.61 10.49
N GLN A 211 -8.29 30.14 11.74
CA GLN A 211 -9.07 30.77 12.81
C GLN A 211 -8.43 32.04 13.35
N ILE A 212 -7.10 32.14 13.37
CA ILE A 212 -6.38 33.38 13.69
C ILE A 212 -6.75 34.46 12.66
N ILE A 213 -6.72 34.12 11.36
CA ILE A 213 -7.11 35.05 10.29
C ILE A 213 -8.57 35.47 10.46
N TYR A 214 -9.49 34.53 10.71
CA TYR A 214 -10.90 34.83 10.95
C TYR A 214 -11.10 35.75 12.17
N HIS A 215 -10.40 35.49 13.27
CA HIS A 215 -10.44 36.32 14.48
C HIS A 215 -9.98 37.76 14.17
N TRP A 216 -8.86 37.91 13.45
CA TRP A 216 -8.34 39.20 13.03
C TRP A 216 -9.32 39.94 12.11
N GLN A 217 -9.92 39.27 11.13
CA GLN A 217 -10.92 39.87 10.24
C GLN A 217 -12.15 40.40 11.02
N LYS A 218 -12.55 39.72 12.10
CA LYS A 218 -13.75 40.08 12.88
C LYS A 218 -13.48 41.11 13.98
N LYS A 219 -12.31 41.07 14.61
CA LYS A 219 -11.99 41.92 15.77
C LYS A 219 -10.93 42.98 15.46
N GLY A 220 -10.30 42.95 14.29
CA GLY A 220 -9.24 43.87 13.88
C GLY A 220 -7.90 43.67 14.59
N VAL A 221 -7.78 42.67 15.46
CA VAL A 221 -6.59 42.39 16.26
C VAL A 221 -6.29 40.88 16.28
N LEU A 222 -4.99 40.54 16.31
CA LEU A 222 -4.55 39.16 16.52
C LEU A 222 -4.99 38.67 17.92
N PRO A 223 -5.38 37.39 18.07
CA PRO A 223 -5.76 36.83 19.36
C PRO A 223 -4.53 36.79 20.28
N THR A 224 -4.68 37.15 21.56
CA THR A 224 -3.53 37.15 22.49
C THR A 224 -3.09 35.73 22.87
N SER A 225 -4.00 34.76 22.76
CA SER A 225 -3.73 33.34 22.98
C SER A 225 -4.70 32.47 22.19
N LEU A 226 -4.32 31.21 21.95
CA LEU A 226 -5.18 30.25 21.22
C LEU A 226 -6.51 29.97 21.92
N SER A 227 -6.63 30.23 23.23
CA SER A 227 -7.91 30.08 23.93
C SER A 227 -8.98 31.08 23.47
N GLU A 228 -8.58 32.25 22.97
CA GLU A 228 -9.51 33.26 22.44
C GLU A 228 -10.16 32.84 21.11
N LEU A 229 -9.62 31.80 20.46
CA LEU A 229 -10.21 31.20 19.27
C LEU A 229 -11.40 30.30 19.62
N THR A 230 -11.61 29.96 20.89
CA THR A 230 -12.70 29.06 21.30
C THR A 230 -14.06 29.70 21.03
N ASP A 231 -14.91 29.01 20.29
CA ASP A 231 -16.25 29.47 19.95
C ASP A 231 -17.26 28.33 20.19
N SER A 232 -18.22 28.57 21.09
CA SER A 232 -19.27 27.61 21.44
C SER A 232 -20.35 27.47 20.36
N ILE A 233 -20.48 28.45 19.46
CA ILE A 233 -21.49 28.45 18.39
C ILE A 233 -20.99 27.62 17.21
N SER A 234 -19.79 27.89 16.70
CA SER A 234 -19.16 27.05 15.67
C SER A 234 -18.66 25.71 16.22
N GLY A 235 -18.51 25.60 17.55
CA GLY A 235 -17.91 24.44 18.21
C GLY A 235 -16.40 24.36 18.04
N TYR A 236 -15.76 25.42 17.53
CA TYR A 236 -14.32 25.43 17.33
C TYR A 236 -13.57 25.55 18.66
N LYS A 237 -12.55 24.72 18.82
CA LYS A 237 -11.53 24.83 19.85
C LYS A 237 -10.20 24.46 19.21
N ALA A 238 -9.15 25.24 19.50
CA ALA A 238 -7.83 24.95 19.00
C ALA A 238 -7.43 23.51 19.42
N PRO A 239 -7.03 22.64 18.47
CA PRO A 239 -6.56 21.30 18.78
C PRO A 239 -5.26 21.35 19.58
N ASN A 240 -5.00 20.28 20.32
CA ASN A 240 -3.72 20.07 20.99
C ASN A 240 -2.87 19.10 20.18
N ASP A 241 -1.56 19.10 20.42
CA ASP A 241 -0.65 18.16 19.79
C ASP A 241 -1.10 16.70 20.05
N PRO A 242 -1.29 15.88 18.99
CA PRO A 242 -1.90 14.56 19.10
C PRO A 242 -1.03 13.52 19.82
N GLU A 243 0.25 13.79 20.03
CA GLU A 243 1.18 12.90 20.72
C GLU A 243 1.36 13.30 22.20
N THR A 244 1.53 14.60 22.47
CA THR A 244 1.84 15.12 23.80
C THR A 244 0.60 15.62 24.56
N GLY A 245 -0.48 15.95 23.86
CA GLY A 245 -1.71 16.53 24.43
C GLY A 245 -1.57 18.00 24.86
N VAL A 246 -0.41 18.61 24.63
CA VAL A 246 -0.13 20.02 24.98
C VAL A 246 -0.63 20.93 23.86
N PRO A 247 -1.19 22.12 24.17
CA PRO A 247 -1.55 23.11 23.14
C PRO A 247 -0.34 23.49 22.27
N TYR A 248 -0.58 23.77 20.99
CA TYR A 248 0.47 24.28 20.10
C TYR A 248 1.01 25.63 20.58
N GLU A 249 2.29 25.87 20.32
CA GLU A 249 2.91 27.15 20.66
C GLU A 249 2.51 28.20 19.64
N TYR A 250 2.04 29.34 20.14
CA TYR A 250 1.64 30.50 19.35
C TYR A 250 2.22 31.76 19.99
N LYS A 251 2.82 32.62 19.18
CA LYS A 251 3.42 33.86 19.65
C LYS A 251 3.19 34.97 18.62
N ILE A 252 2.69 36.12 19.09
CA ILE A 252 2.67 37.34 18.28
C ILE A 252 4.07 37.92 18.24
N THR A 253 4.58 38.20 17.05
CA THR A 253 5.90 38.82 16.85
C THR A 253 5.80 40.30 16.48
N ASP A 254 4.69 40.72 15.86
CA ASP A 254 4.37 42.10 15.49
C ASP A 254 2.85 42.27 15.32
N ASP A 255 2.36 43.47 15.00
CA ASP A 255 0.92 43.79 14.88
C ASP A 255 0.15 42.86 13.91
N LEU A 256 0.81 42.39 12.86
CA LEU A 256 0.26 41.49 11.83
C LEU A 256 1.07 40.21 11.66
N ASN A 257 2.08 40.00 12.52
CA ASN A 257 3.00 38.87 12.44
C ASN A 257 2.85 37.95 13.64
N PHE A 258 2.83 36.64 13.36
CA PHE A 258 2.78 35.63 14.39
C PHE A 258 3.56 34.38 13.99
N GLU A 259 3.91 33.58 14.99
CA GLU A 259 4.57 32.30 14.86
C GLU A 259 3.65 31.18 15.36
N LEU A 260 3.65 30.08 14.63
CA LEU A 260 3.06 28.81 15.06
C LEU A 260 4.14 27.73 15.07
N CYS A 261 4.34 27.05 16.19
CA CYS A 261 5.34 26.01 16.30
C CYS A 261 4.74 24.64 16.60
N ALA A 262 5.36 23.60 16.03
CA ALA A 262 5.14 22.21 16.39
C ALA A 262 6.47 21.46 16.40
N THR A 263 6.49 20.30 17.05
CA THR A 263 7.64 19.40 17.04
C THR A 263 7.32 18.22 16.14
N PHE A 264 8.07 18.06 15.05
CA PHE A 264 7.83 17.01 14.06
C PHE A 264 8.77 15.82 14.28
N SER A 265 8.25 14.62 14.07
CA SER A 265 9.00 13.37 14.27
C SER A 265 9.76 12.95 13.01
N THR A 266 9.33 13.43 11.85
CA THR A 266 9.84 13.11 10.52
C THR A 266 10.34 14.36 9.80
N GLU A 267 11.23 14.13 8.83
CA GLU A 267 11.66 15.16 7.90
C GLU A 267 10.85 15.01 6.61
N ILE A 268 10.36 16.14 6.07
CA ILE A 268 9.79 16.14 4.73
C ILE A 268 10.95 15.91 3.74
N SER A 269 11.12 14.66 3.32
CA SER A 269 12.05 14.34 2.23
C SER A 269 11.57 15.02 0.95
N LYS A 270 12.24 16.11 0.56
CA LYS A 270 12.11 16.72 -0.78
C LYS A 270 12.45 15.74 -1.91
N ASP A 271 13.10 14.63 -1.57
CA ASP A 271 13.66 13.63 -2.50
C ASP A 271 12.80 12.37 -2.67
N ASN A 272 11.73 12.21 -1.88
CA ASN A 272 10.78 11.12 -2.09
C ASN A 272 9.71 11.61 -3.06
N GLY A 273 9.93 11.42 -4.36
CA GLY A 273 8.96 11.53 -5.47
C GLY A 273 7.73 10.60 -5.34
N ILE A 274 7.29 10.30 -4.12
CA ILE A 274 6.09 9.56 -3.81
C ILE A 274 4.91 10.54 -3.91
N GLY A 275 4.44 10.77 -5.13
CA GLY A 275 3.05 11.16 -5.41
C GLY A 275 2.54 12.48 -4.84
N ARG A 276 3.38 13.32 -4.23
CA ARG A 276 3.11 14.75 -4.09
C ARG A 276 3.69 15.43 -5.32
N TYR A 277 2.93 15.44 -6.42
CA TYR A 277 3.04 16.62 -7.26
C TYR A 277 2.82 17.83 -6.36
N PRO A 278 3.56 18.93 -6.55
CA PRO A 278 3.11 20.19 -6.00
C PRO A 278 1.70 20.35 -6.54
N MET A 279 0.69 20.23 -5.68
CA MET A 279 -0.50 21.02 -5.91
C MET A 279 0.07 22.40 -6.19
N GLN A 280 -0.26 22.94 -7.37
CA GLN A 280 0.11 24.27 -7.81
C GLN A 280 -0.64 25.24 -6.89
N ASN A 281 -0.18 25.29 -5.65
CA ASN A 281 -0.71 25.92 -4.46
C ASN A 281 0.33 25.63 -3.37
N ASP A 282 1.43 26.37 -3.40
CA ASP A 282 2.26 26.74 -2.24
C ASP A 282 2.43 25.70 -1.11
N SER A 283 2.59 24.42 -1.43
CA SER A 283 2.77 23.34 -0.45
C SER A 283 4.10 23.45 0.33
N TYR A 284 4.95 24.41 -0.02
CA TYR A 284 6.14 24.79 0.73
C TYR A 284 5.81 25.56 2.02
N LEU A 285 4.55 25.99 2.24
CA LEU A 285 4.18 26.77 3.44
C LEU A 285 4.46 26.03 4.75
N TRP A 286 4.37 24.70 4.76
CA TRP A 286 4.52 23.87 5.96
C TRP A 286 5.72 22.91 5.86
N ASP A 287 6.72 23.24 5.04
CA ASP A 287 7.99 22.49 4.99
C ASP A 287 8.65 22.46 6.38
N HIS A 288 8.91 21.27 6.91
CA HIS A 288 9.54 21.09 8.21
C HIS A 288 10.63 20.01 8.19
N GLY A 289 11.65 20.23 9.02
CA GLY A 289 12.62 19.22 9.39
C GLY A 289 12.16 18.39 10.59
N LYS A 290 12.97 17.41 10.97
CA LYS A 290 12.77 16.70 12.24
C LYS A 290 13.09 17.62 13.41
N GLY A 291 12.22 17.62 14.42
CA GLY A 291 12.34 18.44 15.63
C GLY A 291 11.40 19.65 15.62
N LYS A 292 11.67 20.61 16.50
CA LYS A 292 10.86 21.81 16.63
C LYS A 292 11.04 22.72 15.43
N THR A 293 9.93 23.05 14.76
CA THR A 293 9.88 24.01 13.66
C THR A 293 8.83 25.07 13.99
N CYS A 294 9.19 26.34 13.83
CA CYS A 294 8.31 27.49 13.99
C CYS A 294 8.06 28.13 12.64
N PHE A 295 6.80 28.35 12.32
CA PHE A 295 6.36 28.94 11.07
C PHE A 295 5.94 30.38 11.30
N GLU A 296 6.75 31.30 10.78
CA GLU A 296 6.40 32.72 10.74
C GLU A 296 5.31 32.98 9.69
N ARG A 297 4.33 33.79 10.06
CA ARG A 297 3.21 34.21 9.23
C ARG A 297 2.98 35.70 9.36
N SER A 298 2.74 36.34 8.22
CA SER A 298 2.35 37.75 8.12
C SER A 298 0.97 37.80 7.47
N ILE A 299 0.03 38.50 8.10
CA ILE A 299 -1.26 38.79 7.49
C ILE A 299 -1.08 39.97 6.55
N ASP A 300 -1.34 39.77 5.24
CA ASP A 300 -1.47 40.87 4.29
C ASP A 300 -2.90 41.43 4.36
N PRO A 301 -3.10 42.66 4.86
CA PRO A 301 -4.43 43.23 4.99
C PRO A 301 -5.12 43.46 3.64
N GLN A 302 -4.39 43.68 2.54
CA GLN A 302 -5.01 43.88 1.22
C GLN A 302 -5.59 42.58 0.67
N LEU A 303 -4.92 41.45 0.93
CA LEU A 303 -5.36 40.14 0.50
C LEU A 303 -6.45 39.55 1.41
N TYR A 304 -6.36 39.79 2.71
CA TYR A 304 -7.21 39.15 3.71
C TYR A 304 -8.23 40.08 4.39
N SER A 305 -8.32 41.36 4.04
CA SER A 305 -9.38 42.23 4.57
C SER A 305 -10.76 41.73 4.15
N SER A 306 -11.71 41.73 5.08
CA SER A 306 -13.13 41.47 4.80
C SER A 306 -13.81 42.65 4.08
N ASP A 307 -13.14 43.79 3.98
CA ASP A 307 -13.68 45.02 3.43
C ASP A 307 -13.57 45.00 1.90
N ASN A 308 -14.45 44.22 1.27
CA ASN A 308 -14.79 44.39 -0.14
C ASN A 308 -15.52 45.73 -0.29
N ASN A 309 -14.78 46.84 -0.20
CA ASN A 309 -15.11 48.04 -0.96
C ASN A 309 -14.87 47.71 -2.44
N LEU A 310 -15.72 46.83 -2.99
CA LEU A 310 -16.03 46.80 -4.41
C LEU A 310 -16.49 48.22 -4.72
N LYS A 311 -15.56 49.06 -5.18
CA LYS A 311 -15.89 50.34 -5.80
C LYS A 311 -16.95 50.03 -6.83
N THR A 312 -18.20 50.37 -6.54
CA THR A 312 -19.26 50.37 -7.52
C THR A 312 -18.82 51.39 -8.55
N VAL A 313 -18.27 50.90 -9.66
CA VAL A 313 -18.00 51.76 -10.82
C VAL A 313 -19.39 52.21 -11.28
N PRO A 314 -19.74 53.51 -11.18
CA PRO A 314 -21.02 53.95 -11.69
C PRO A 314 -20.99 53.71 -13.20
N ILE A 315 -21.90 52.84 -13.66
CA ILE A 315 -22.19 52.71 -15.08
C ILE A 315 -22.79 54.05 -15.48
N PHE A 316 -22.00 54.89 -16.16
CA PHE A 316 -22.49 56.13 -16.75
C PHE A 316 -23.63 55.77 -17.70
N ARG A 317 -24.79 56.38 -17.44
CA ARG A 317 -26.03 56.22 -18.17
C ARG A 317 -25.99 56.97 -19.50
#